data_AF-A0A3Q3DWX2-F1
#
_entry.id   AF-A0A3Q3DWX2-F1
#
_cell.length_a   1.000
_cell.length_b   1.000
_cell.length_c   1.000
_cell.angle_alpha   90.00
_cell.angle_beta   90.00
_cell.angle_gamma   90.00
#
_symmetry.space_group_name_H-M   'P 1'
#
loop_
_entity.id
_entity.type
_entity.pdbx_description
1 polymer ?
#
loop_
_entity_poly.entity_id
_entity_poly.type
_entity_poly.pdbx_seq_one_letter_code
_entity_poly.pdbx_strand_id
1 'polypeptide(L)'
;MAPPPLLLVQVCSEETLAEILERYLPYNSHACSYTWKHNGASLDMSKTLSENNVPDDDFKLQKLRLDCDLFTPAILLHFNDDLTEG
;
A
#
# COMPACT_ATOMS: atom_id res chain seq x y z
N MET A 1 1.11 1.99 -25.01
CA MET A 1 1.89 1.45 -23.89
C MET A 1 0.89 1.13 -22.79
N ALA A 2 0.68 -0.13 -22.45
CA ALA A 2 -0.20 -0.47 -21.32
C ALA A 2 0.47 0.05 -20.04
N PRO A 3 -0.29 0.58 -19.06
CA PRO A 3 0.28 0.91 -17.77
C PRO A 3 0.96 -0.34 -17.19
N PRO A 4 2.09 -0.18 -16.47
CA PRO A 4 2.70 -1.31 -15.78
C PRO A 4 1.65 -2.00 -14.89
N PRO A 5 1.64 -3.33 -14.80
CA PRO A 5 0.68 -4.05 -13.98
C PRO A 5 0.84 -3.60 -12.53
N LEU A 6 -0.26 -3.21 -11.91
CA LEU A 6 -0.32 -2.96 -10.47
C LEU A 6 -0.12 -4.28 -9.73
N LEU A 7 0.69 -4.27 -8.66
CA LEU A 7 0.81 -5.42 -7.77
C LEU A 7 -0.33 -5.37 -6.74
N LEU A 8 -1.13 -6.44 -6.70
CA LEU A 8 -2.13 -6.64 -5.65
C LEU A 8 -1.54 -7.53 -4.56
N VAL A 9 -1.59 -7.06 -3.31
CA VAL A 9 -1.11 -7.81 -2.14
C VAL A 9 -2.23 -7.91 -1.11
N GLN A 10 -2.58 -9.13 -0.71
CA GLN A 10 -3.50 -9.36 0.41
C GLN A 10 -2.71 -9.38 1.72
N VAL A 11 -3.14 -8.57 2.69
CA VAL A 11 -2.52 -8.36 4.01
C VAL A 11 -3.58 -8.53 5.09
N CYS A 12 -3.17 -8.88 6.30
CA CYS A 12 -4.02 -8.84 7.49
C CYS A 12 -4.22 -7.37 7.92
N SER A 13 -5.39 -7.05 8.47
CA SER A 13 -5.74 -5.68 8.91
C SER A 13 -4.91 -5.19 10.09
N GLU A 14 -4.35 -6.12 10.84
CA GLU A 14 -3.54 -5.93 12.04
C GLU A 14 -2.06 -5.66 11.72
N GLU A 15 -1.62 -5.90 10.48
CA GLU A 15 -0.25 -5.62 10.06
C GLU A 15 0.00 -4.11 10.02
N THR A 16 1.14 -3.70 10.58
CA THR A 16 1.73 -2.39 10.36
C THR A 16 2.24 -2.27 8.94
N LEU A 17 2.39 -1.04 8.45
CA LEU A 17 2.92 -0.81 7.12
C LEU A 17 4.38 -1.28 6.97
N ALA A 18 5.15 -1.35 8.06
CA ALA A 18 6.48 -1.97 8.09
C ALA A 18 6.44 -3.48 7.81
N GLU A 19 5.50 -4.23 8.41
CA GLU A 19 5.33 -5.67 8.12
C GLU A 19 4.86 -5.89 6.67
N ILE A 20 3.99 -5.02 6.17
CA ILE A 20 3.58 -5.02 4.76
C ILE A 20 4.78 -4.77 3.84
N LEU A 21 5.68 -3.83 4.19
CA LEU A 21 6.91 -3.58 3.44
C LEU A 21 7.78 -4.85 3.37
N GLU A 22 7.96 -5.59 4.47
CA GLU A 22 8.74 -6.83 4.45
C GLU A 22 8.23 -7.83 3.41
N ARG A 23 6.92 -7.94 3.26
CA ARG A 23 6.27 -8.79 2.24
C ARG A 23 6.41 -8.26 0.82
N TYR A 24 6.61 -6.94 0.67
CA TYR A 24 6.80 -6.26 -0.61
C TYR A 24 8.25 -6.24 -1.09
N LEU A 25 9.24 -6.32 -0.19
CA LEU A 25 10.67 -6.31 -0.52
C LEU A 25 11.10 -7.33 -1.61
N PRO A 26 10.52 -8.55 -1.71
CA PRO A 26 10.84 -9.47 -2.80
C PRO A 26 10.50 -8.95 -4.21
N TYR A 27 9.58 -7.98 -4.32
CA TYR A 27 9.21 -7.35 -5.60
C TYR A 27 10.03 -6.09 -5.89
N ASN A 28 10.46 -5.39 -4.85
CA ASN A 28 11.36 -4.24 -4.92
C ASN A 28 12.22 -4.17 -3.65
N SER A 29 13.47 -4.63 -3.76
CA SER A 29 14.42 -4.66 -2.64
C SER A 29 14.77 -3.27 -2.10
N HIS A 30 14.54 -2.22 -2.89
CA HIS A 30 14.79 -0.84 -2.51
C HIS A 30 13.56 -0.15 -1.94
N ALA A 31 12.41 -0.81 -1.79
CA ALA A 31 11.16 -0.19 -1.35
C ALA A 31 11.22 0.45 0.06
N CYS A 32 12.25 0.12 0.85
CA CYS A 32 12.52 0.74 2.14
C CYS A 32 12.99 2.21 2.03
N SER A 33 13.58 2.62 0.91
CA SER A 33 13.99 4.02 0.67
C SER A 33 12.86 4.87 0.08
N TYR A 34 11.74 4.26 -0.32
CA TYR A 34 10.64 4.95 -0.99
C TYR A 34 9.70 5.58 0.05
N THR A 35 9.07 6.69 -0.30
CA THR A 35 7.98 7.24 0.51
C THR A 35 6.65 6.63 0.09
N TRP A 36 6.02 5.91 1.02
CA TRP A 36 4.72 5.28 0.83
C TRP A 36 3.60 6.30 1.06
N LYS A 37 2.65 6.39 0.13
CA LYS A 37 1.59 7.40 0.15
C LYS A 37 0.22 6.83 -0.19
N HIS A 38 -0.81 7.39 0.44
CA HIS A 38 -2.21 7.19 0.06
C HIS A 38 -2.92 8.55 0.03
N ASN A 39 -3.70 8.82 -1.03
CA ASN A 39 -4.38 10.11 -1.25
C ASN A 39 -3.48 11.35 -1.06
N GLY A 40 -2.21 11.24 -1.48
CA GLY A 40 -1.22 12.32 -1.37
C GLY A 40 -0.57 12.50 0.01
N ALA A 41 -1.06 11.82 1.04
CA ALA A 41 -0.47 11.83 2.38
C ALA A 41 0.58 10.73 2.54
N SER A 42 1.69 11.04 3.20
CA SER A 42 2.69 10.04 3.59
C SER A 42 2.14 9.15 4.70
N LEU A 43 2.37 7.85 4.56
CA LEU A 43 1.97 6.86 5.54
C LEU A 43 3.08 6.65 6.58
N ASP A 44 2.65 6.37 7.81
CA ASP A 44 3.49 6.06 8.94
C ASP A 44 3.76 4.55 9.00
N MET A 45 5.04 4.17 8.91
CA MET A 45 5.46 2.77 8.86
C MET A 45 5.12 1.99 10.14
N SER A 46 4.97 2.69 11.27
CA SER A 46 4.66 2.07 12.58
C SER A 46 3.17 1.79 12.79
N LYS A 47 2.32 2.22 11.85
CA LYS A 47 0.86 2.14 11.95
C LYS A 47 0.28 1.15 10.96
N THR A 48 -0.88 0.60 11.32
CA THR A 48 -1.72 -0.20 10.41
C THR A 48 -2.26 0.65 9.26
N LEU A 49 -2.81 0.01 8.24
CA LEU A 49 -3.51 0.72 7.14
C LEU A 49 -4.67 1.57 7.66
N SER A 50 -5.47 1.04 8.59
CA SER A 50 -6.60 1.74 9.18
C SER A 50 -6.17 3.00 9.94
N GLU A 51 -5.13 2.90 10.77
CA GLU A 51 -4.55 4.05 11.50
C GLU A 51 -3.90 5.08 10.58
N ASN A 52 -3.52 4.67 9.35
CA ASN A 52 -3.05 5.53 8.27
C ASN A 52 -4.19 6.12 7.40
N ASN A 53 -5.46 5.99 7.82
CA ASN A 53 -6.65 6.43 7.08
C ASN A 53 -6.86 5.67 5.76
N VAL A 54 -6.47 4.39 5.72
CA VAL A 54 -6.78 3.44 4.65
C VAL A 54 -7.65 2.33 5.25
N PRO A 55 -8.95 2.60 5.51
CA PRO A 55 -9.82 1.66 6.17
C PRO A 55 -10.16 0.47 5.26
N ASP A 56 -10.43 -0.68 5.89
CA ASP A 56 -11.08 -1.80 5.23
C ASP A 56 -12.59 -1.48 5.07
N ASP A 57 -13.01 -1.25 3.84
CA ASP A 57 -14.39 -0.91 3.47
C ASP A 57 -15.17 -2.13 2.93
N ASP A 58 -14.62 -3.35 2.97
CA ASP A 58 -15.22 -4.53 2.33
C ASP A 58 -16.66 -4.79 2.79
N PHE A 59 -16.92 -4.70 4.10
CA PHE A 59 -18.28 -4.88 4.63
C PHE A 59 -19.27 -3.86 4.06
N LYS A 60 -18.84 -2.60 3.90
CA LYS A 60 -19.66 -1.52 3.36
C LYS A 60 -19.89 -1.71 1.86
N LEU A 61 -18.86 -2.10 1.12
CA LEU A 61 -18.95 -2.40 -0.31
C LEU A 61 -19.91 -3.57 -0.54
N GLN A 62 -19.76 -4.67 0.21
CA GLN A 62 -20.67 -5.83 0.17
C GLN A 62 -22.13 -5.43 0.44
N LYS A 63 -22.37 -4.61 1.48
CA LYS A 63 -23.72 -4.11 1.81
C LYS A 63 -24.33 -3.29 0.66
N LEU A 64 -23.51 -2.53 -0.05
CA LEU A 64 -23.92 -1.75 -1.22
C LEU A 64 -23.95 -2.56 -2.52
N ARG A 65 -23.57 -3.84 -2.47
CA ARG A 65 -23.36 -4.72 -3.65
C ARG A 65 -22.33 -4.15 -4.63
N LEU A 66 -21.33 -3.48 -4.04
CA LEU A 66 -20.04 -3.05 -4.58
C LEU A 66 -19.23 -4.24 -5.12
N ASP A 67 -18.52 -4.11 -6.23
CA ASP A 67 -17.42 -5.03 -6.56
C ASP A 67 -16.17 -4.61 -5.78
N CYS A 68 -15.76 -5.38 -4.77
CA CYS A 68 -14.62 -5.06 -3.91
C CYS A 68 -13.31 -4.87 -4.68
N ASP A 69 -13.12 -5.60 -5.78
CA ASP A 69 -11.89 -5.53 -6.56
C ASP A 69 -11.72 -4.15 -7.24
N LEU A 70 -12.82 -3.48 -7.57
CA LEU A 70 -12.81 -2.14 -8.15
C LEU A 70 -12.50 -1.02 -7.15
N PHE A 71 -12.65 -1.30 -5.85
CA PHE A 71 -12.47 -0.32 -4.78
C PHE A 71 -11.27 -0.65 -3.88
N THR A 72 -10.39 -1.54 -4.32
CA THR A 72 -9.14 -1.82 -3.60
C THR A 72 -8.31 -0.52 -3.45
N PRO A 73 -7.89 -0.16 -2.24
CA PRO A 73 -7.10 1.04 -2.02
C PRO A 73 -5.72 0.94 -2.69
N ALA A 74 -5.25 2.05 -3.27
CA ALA A 74 -3.97 2.12 -3.94
C ALA A 74 -2.92 2.82 -3.06
N ILE A 75 -1.78 2.17 -2.84
CA ILE A 75 -0.63 2.76 -2.17
C ILE A 75 0.42 3.11 -3.22
N LEU A 76 0.86 4.36 -3.22
CA LEU A 76 1.86 4.88 -4.15
C LEU A 76 3.23 4.84 -3.48
N LEU A 77 4.21 4.29 -4.18
CA LEU A 77 5.61 4.30 -3.75
C LEU A 77 6.34 5.38 -4.55
N HIS A 78 6.67 6.47 -3.87
CA HIS A 78 7.43 7.56 -4.46
C HIS A 78 8.92 7.29 -4.26
N PHE A 79 9.65 7.14 -5.36
CA PHE A 79 11.11 7.11 -5.32
C PHE A 79 11.62 8.43 -4.73
N ASN A 80 12.45 8.33 -3.71
CA ASN A 80 13.22 9.45 -3.23
C ASN A 80 14.49 9.49 -4.09
N ASP A 81 14.92 10.67 -4.54
CA ASP A 81 16.21 10.82 -5.23
C ASP A 81 17.34 10.84 -4.20
N ASP A 82 17.37 9.84 -3.34
CA ASP A 82 18.41 9.58 -2.38
C ASP A 82 19.39 8.57 -3.00
N LEU A 83 20.62 9.02 -3.24
CA LEU A 83 21.76 8.21 -3.67
C LEU A 83 22.03 7.09 -2.65
N THR A 84 21.26 6.02 -2.71
CA THR A 84 21.53 4.77 -2.00
C THR A 84 21.80 3.70 -3.05
N GLU A 85 22.91 3.89 -3.77
CA GLU A 85 23.65 2.77 -4.32
C GLU A 85 24.42 2.13 -3.16
N GLY A 86 24.05 0.92 -2.79
CA GLY A 86 24.70 0.13 -1.75
C GLY A 86 24.22 -1.31 -1.75
#